data_AF-A0A1G8RP94-F1
#
_entry.id   AF-A0A1G8RP94-F1
#
_cell.length_a   1.000
_cell.length_b   1.000
_cell.length_c   1.000
_cell.angle_alpha   90.00
_cell.angle_beta   90.00
_cell.angle_gamma   90.00
#
_symmetry.space_group_name_H-M   'P 1'
#
loop_
_entity.id
_entity.type
_entity.pdbx_description
1 polymer ?
#
loop_
_entity_poly.entity_id
_entity_poly.type
_entity_poly.pdbx_seq_one_letter_code
_entity_poly.pdbx_strand_id
1 'polypeptide(L)'
;MKIIKKAIAKLPLKTKLYLREISNFRKPFSIVKTKNILDRKVKETNGLNIKDGLEVWHRSFKKFILSNLNESEVAYDFFENNIELVSQSKFNYDNREVILLCVVKNDLMKLKKMVDHHRGIGVTHFAILDNISTDGTAEWVKDQPDIDLFTNDDKYTTNRREAWINRLIAYYGLNRWYLIVDSDELFVYQQMEEYPIECLIKYCVNHSITRIRGLMVDMYAEDAFYLQNNDEDYLTQCIYFDLNSYKKEERDYIELITGGPRERMFNQNPWLTKYPLCYFSKGDIQSRSHFLFPFNKNKNSECLAALLHYKFLPSDLPKYKMISENSNYYNGSIEYKKYLEVMEHNILSFMYEDSQIYRDSNSLCNIPFMKKMDFSDGE
;
A
#
# COMPACT_ATOMS: atom_id res chain seq x y z
N MET A 1 -2.26 2.19 -37.27
CA MET A 1 -2.20 2.12 -35.79
C MET A 1 -2.33 3.49 -35.07
N LYS A 2 -1.60 4.55 -35.45
CA LYS A 2 -1.68 5.89 -34.81
C LYS A 2 -3.08 6.56 -34.91
N ILE A 3 -3.76 6.40 -36.04
CA ILE A 3 -5.12 6.96 -36.28
C ILE A 3 -6.16 6.28 -35.38
N ILE A 4 -6.09 4.94 -35.26
CA ILE A 4 -6.95 4.14 -34.39
C ILE A 4 -6.74 4.51 -32.91
N LYS A 5 -5.48 4.70 -32.47
CA LYS A 5 -5.18 5.16 -31.10
C LYS A 5 -5.78 6.54 -30.80
N LYS A 6 -5.71 7.49 -31.74
CA LYS A 6 -6.33 8.81 -31.60
C LYS A 6 -7.86 8.74 -31.57
N ALA A 7 -8.47 7.81 -32.31
CA ALA A 7 -9.92 7.60 -32.29
C ALA A 7 -10.39 6.97 -30.97
N ILE A 8 -9.68 5.94 -30.47
CA ILE A 8 -9.97 5.30 -29.17
C ILE A 8 -9.81 6.30 -28.02
N ALA A 9 -8.80 7.19 -28.09
CA ALA A 9 -8.59 8.25 -27.11
C ALA A 9 -9.77 9.24 -26.97
N LYS A 10 -10.68 9.29 -27.95
CA LYS A 10 -11.87 10.15 -27.91
C LYS A 10 -13.15 9.44 -27.41
N LEU A 11 -13.10 8.13 -27.16
CA LEU A 11 -14.26 7.36 -26.74
C LEU A 11 -14.60 7.61 -25.25
N PRO A 12 -15.87 7.40 -24.83
CA PRO A 12 -16.26 7.40 -23.43
C PRO A 12 -15.43 6.41 -22.62
N LEU A 13 -15.15 6.72 -21.35
CA LEU A 13 -14.28 5.91 -20.49
C LEU A 13 -14.74 4.44 -20.41
N LYS A 14 -16.05 4.21 -20.24
CA LYS A 14 -16.65 2.87 -20.22
C LYS A 14 -16.36 2.10 -21.51
N THR A 15 -16.43 2.78 -22.66
CA THR A 15 -16.15 2.21 -23.98
C THR A 15 -14.65 1.98 -24.19
N LYS A 16 -13.78 2.84 -23.66
CA LYS A 16 -12.32 2.62 -23.68
C LYS A 16 -11.92 1.43 -22.82
N LEU A 17 -12.46 1.33 -21.62
CA LEU A 17 -12.23 0.19 -20.72
C LEU A 17 -12.75 -1.10 -21.34
N TYR A 18 -13.97 -1.08 -21.90
CA TYR A 18 -14.54 -2.22 -22.61
C TYR A 18 -13.76 -2.59 -23.88
N LEU A 19 -13.33 -1.60 -24.68
CA LEU A 19 -12.47 -1.86 -25.83
C LEU A 19 -11.07 -2.26 -25.41
N ARG A 20 -10.60 -1.93 -24.21
CA ARG A 20 -9.34 -2.44 -23.65
C ARG A 20 -9.51 -3.88 -23.18
N GLU A 21 -10.63 -4.24 -22.57
CA GLU A 21 -11.03 -5.62 -22.30
C GLU A 21 -11.12 -6.45 -23.61
N ILE A 22 -11.69 -5.88 -24.67
CA ILE A 22 -11.80 -6.53 -25.97
C ILE A 22 -10.48 -6.50 -26.76
N SER A 23 -9.72 -5.41 -26.76
CA SER A 23 -8.45 -5.30 -27.51
C SER A 23 -7.26 -5.95 -26.81
N ASN A 24 -7.39 -6.25 -25.51
CA ASN A 24 -6.56 -7.22 -24.80
C ASN A 24 -6.79 -8.67 -25.27
N PHE A 25 -7.63 -8.93 -26.28
CA PHE A 25 -7.53 -10.12 -27.15
C PHE A 25 -6.23 -10.13 -28.00
N ARG A 26 -5.10 -9.65 -27.47
CA ARG A 26 -3.79 -10.04 -27.98
C ARG A 26 -3.43 -11.41 -27.41
N LYS A 27 -3.75 -12.40 -28.26
CA LYS A 27 -3.51 -13.85 -28.23
C LYS A 27 -4.37 -14.63 -27.22
N PRO A 28 -5.51 -15.23 -27.65
CA PRO A 28 -6.25 -16.18 -26.82
C PRO A 28 -5.34 -17.24 -26.17
N PHE A 29 -4.23 -17.59 -26.84
CA PHE A 29 -3.23 -18.51 -26.30
C PHE A 29 -2.56 -18.04 -24.99
N SER A 30 -2.18 -16.77 -24.83
CA SER A 30 -1.53 -16.31 -23.58
C SER A 30 -2.53 -16.33 -22.43
N ILE A 31 -3.75 -15.85 -22.66
CA ILE A 31 -4.84 -15.89 -21.67
C ILE A 31 -5.16 -17.34 -21.27
N VAL A 32 -5.32 -18.23 -22.24
CA VAL A 32 -5.59 -19.66 -21.98
C VAL A 32 -4.42 -20.28 -21.22
N LYS A 33 -3.18 -20.03 -21.62
CA LYS A 33 -1.99 -20.51 -20.91
C LYS A 33 -1.98 -20.04 -19.45
N THR A 34 -2.18 -18.75 -19.22
CA THR A 34 -2.18 -18.13 -17.88
C THR A 34 -3.32 -18.69 -17.01
N LYS A 35 -4.51 -18.89 -17.58
CA LYS A 35 -5.63 -19.55 -16.88
C LYS A 35 -5.34 -21.02 -16.57
N ASN A 36 -4.73 -21.76 -17.50
CA ASN A 36 -4.37 -23.16 -17.26
C ASN A 36 -3.31 -23.29 -16.17
N ILE A 37 -2.35 -22.34 -16.10
CA ILE A 37 -1.39 -22.26 -14.99
C ILE A 37 -2.14 -22.04 -13.68
N LEU A 38 -3.04 -21.04 -13.62
CA LEU A 38 -3.85 -20.79 -12.43
C LEU A 38 -4.66 -22.02 -12.00
N ASP A 39 -5.37 -22.66 -12.94
CA ASP A 39 -6.18 -23.87 -12.68
C ASP A 39 -5.33 -25.02 -12.16
N ARG A 40 -4.10 -25.16 -12.67
CA ARG A 40 -3.15 -26.16 -12.17
C ARG A 40 -2.70 -25.83 -10.74
N LYS A 41 -2.33 -24.58 -10.48
CA LYS A 41 -1.89 -24.15 -9.13
C LYS A 41 -2.98 -24.38 -8.10
N VAL A 42 -4.21 -23.99 -8.38
CA VAL A 42 -5.38 -24.25 -7.51
C VAL A 42 -5.59 -25.75 -7.22
N LYS A 43 -5.31 -26.64 -8.18
CA LYS A 43 -5.40 -28.10 -7.98
C LYS A 43 -4.23 -28.66 -7.18
N GLU A 44 -3.04 -28.07 -7.33
CA GLU A 44 -1.82 -28.44 -6.59
C GLU A 44 -1.87 -27.89 -5.15
N THR A 45 -2.63 -26.83 -4.91
CA THR A 45 -2.87 -26.23 -3.60
C THR A 45 -3.60 -27.19 -2.66
N ASN A 46 -2.99 -27.47 -1.51
CA ASN A 46 -3.60 -28.24 -0.43
C ASN A 46 -3.46 -27.47 0.89
N GLY A 47 -4.51 -27.51 1.73
CA GLY A 47 -4.42 -27.07 3.12
C GLY A 47 -4.34 -25.55 3.37
N LEU A 48 -4.66 -24.69 2.39
CA LEU A 48 -4.72 -23.26 2.65
C LEU A 48 -5.92 -22.88 3.52
N ASN A 49 -5.66 -22.13 4.58
CA ASN A 49 -6.72 -21.51 5.37
C ASN A 49 -7.30 -20.29 4.63
N ILE A 50 -8.39 -20.50 3.91
CA ILE A 50 -9.11 -19.47 3.15
C ILE A 50 -10.56 -19.45 3.63
N LYS A 51 -10.94 -18.42 4.39
CA LYS A 51 -12.22 -18.33 5.09
C LYS A 51 -13.43 -18.33 4.15
N ASP A 52 -13.34 -17.65 3.00
CA ASP A 52 -14.43 -17.59 2.01
C ASP A 52 -14.42 -18.74 0.99
N GLY A 53 -13.49 -19.69 1.14
CA GLY A 53 -13.31 -20.82 0.24
C GLY A 53 -12.47 -20.53 -1.01
N LEU A 54 -11.73 -21.56 -1.43
CA LEU A 54 -10.78 -21.53 -2.55
C LEU A 54 -11.43 -21.08 -3.88
N GLU A 55 -12.64 -21.55 -4.16
CA GLU A 55 -13.37 -21.26 -5.41
C GLU A 55 -13.71 -19.77 -5.58
N VAL A 56 -13.96 -19.05 -4.47
CA VAL A 56 -14.24 -17.61 -4.50
C VAL A 56 -13.02 -16.84 -4.97
N TRP A 57 -11.85 -17.15 -4.43
CA TRP A 57 -10.58 -16.53 -4.80
C TRP A 57 -10.15 -16.95 -6.21
N HIS A 58 -10.28 -18.22 -6.56
CA HIS A 58 -9.98 -18.72 -7.92
C HIS A 58 -10.76 -17.98 -9.00
N ARG A 59 -12.07 -17.81 -8.80
CA ARG A 59 -12.92 -17.07 -9.74
C ARG A 59 -12.56 -15.58 -9.82
N SER A 60 -12.18 -14.98 -8.69
CA SER A 60 -11.74 -13.59 -8.63
C SER A 60 -10.43 -13.39 -9.41
N PHE A 61 -9.45 -14.26 -9.20
CA PHE A 61 -8.18 -14.23 -9.92
C PHE A 61 -8.34 -14.51 -11.42
N LYS A 62 -9.27 -15.40 -11.82
CA LYS A 62 -9.61 -15.59 -13.24
C LYS A 62 -10.07 -14.29 -13.91
N LYS A 63 -10.87 -13.48 -13.22
CA LYS A 63 -11.32 -12.17 -13.73
C LYS A 63 -10.18 -11.16 -13.73
N PHE A 64 -9.39 -11.09 -12.65
CA PHE A 64 -8.24 -10.20 -12.56
C PHE A 64 -7.21 -10.43 -13.68
N ILE A 65 -6.86 -11.69 -13.94
CA ILE A 65 -5.94 -12.08 -15.01
C ILE A 65 -6.45 -11.65 -16.39
N LEU A 66 -7.77 -11.73 -16.63
CA LEU A 66 -8.37 -11.27 -17.88
C LEU A 66 -8.22 -9.75 -18.07
N SER A 67 -8.27 -9.00 -16.97
CA SER A 67 -8.13 -7.55 -16.99
C SER A 67 -6.68 -7.06 -17.01
N ASN A 68 -5.73 -7.83 -16.44
CA ASN A 68 -4.31 -7.48 -16.41
C ASN A 68 -3.39 -8.73 -16.40
N LEU A 69 -3.00 -9.20 -17.59
CA LEU A 69 -2.11 -10.36 -17.73
C LEU A 69 -0.73 -10.18 -17.09
N ASN A 70 -0.23 -8.94 -17.03
CA ASN A 70 1.12 -8.62 -16.53
C ASN A 70 1.25 -8.81 -15.01
N GLU A 71 0.14 -8.98 -14.30
CA GLU A 71 0.10 -9.17 -12.84
C GLU A 71 -0.39 -10.56 -12.46
N SER A 72 -0.42 -11.49 -13.42
CA SER A 72 -0.80 -12.88 -13.16
C SER A 72 0.06 -13.58 -12.10
N GLU A 73 1.30 -13.12 -11.88
CA GLU A 73 2.17 -13.60 -10.80
C GLU A 73 1.52 -13.46 -9.42
N VAL A 74 0.83 -12.34 -9.13
CA VAL A 74 0.09 -12.14 -7.87
C VAL A 74 -0.92 -13.26 -7.64
N ALA A 75 -1.60 -13.71 -8.71
CA ALA A 75 -2.56 -14.79 -8.63
C ALA A 75 -1.90 -16.15 -8.41
N TYR A 76 -0.75 -16.42 -9.00
CA TYR A 76 -0.05 -17.70 -8.84
C TYR A 76 0.55 -17.82 -7.45
N ASP A 77 1.28 -16.80 -7.03
CA ASP A 77 1.96 -16.73 -5.75
C ASP A 77 0.95 -16.81 -4.58
N PHE A 78 -0.28 -16.32 -4.76
CA PHE A 78 -1.33 -16.53 -3.78
C PHE A 78 -1.56 -18.02 -3.47
N PHE A 79 -1.53 -18.89 -4.47
CA PHE A 79 -1.80 -20.32 -4.34
C PHE A 79 -0.55 -21.16 -4.01
N GLU A 80 0.64 -20.59 -4.18
CA GLU A 80 1.94 -21.29 -4.02
C GLU A 80 2.65 -20.95 -2.73
N ASN A 81 2.54 -19.70 -2.26
CA ASN A 81 3.38 -19.20 -1.18
C ASN A 81 3.05 -19.87 0.15
N ASN A 82 4.12 -20.19 0.88
CA ASN A 82 4.06 -20.77 2.22
C ASN A 82 4.01 -19.64 3.24
N ILE A 83 2.79 -19.35 3.70
CA ILE A 83 2.55 -18.42 4.81
C ILE A 83 2.08 -19.25 6.00
N GLU A 84 2.79 -19.13 7.10
CA GLU A 84 2.50 -19.84 8.34
C GLU A 84 2.11 -18.85 9.43
N LEU A 85 1.07 -19.17 10.20
CA LEU A 85 0.73 -18.45 11.42
C LEU A 85 1.62 -18.97 12.55
N VAL A 86 2.51 -18.11 13.05
CA VAL A 86 3.49 -18.44 14.10
C VAL A 86 2.93 -18.18 15.50
N SER A 87 2.19 -17.09 15.65
CA SER A 87 1.56 -16.69 16.91
C SER A 87 0.23 -16.03 16.61
N GLN A 88 -0.77 -16.33 17.44
CA GLN A 88 -2.08 -15.71 17.36
C GLN A 88 -2.23 -14.69 18.48
N SER A 89 -2.88 -13.58 18.17
CA SER A 89 -3.34 -12.57 19.11
C SER A 89 -4.14 -13.20 20.25
N LYS A 90 -4.00 -12.63 21.43
CA LYS A 90 -4.79 -12.96 22.62
C LYS A 90 -6.13 -12.24 22.60
N PHE A 91 -6.26 -11.18 21.80
CA PHE A 91 -7.48 -10.41 21.66
C PHE A 91 -8.34 -10.97 20.55
N ASN A 92 -9.65 -11.05 20.82
CA ASN A 92 -10.63 -11.31 19.78
C ASN A 92 -10.95 -10.00 19.07
N TYR A 93 -11.23 -10.08 17.78
CA TYR A 93 -11.75 -8.97 17.00
C TYR A 93 -13.17 -9.26 16.50
N ASP A 94 -13.96 -8.19 16.33
CA ASP A 94 -15.27 -8.26 15.69
C ASP A 94 -15.15 -8.12 14.15
N ASN A 95 -16.17 -8.56 13.43
CA ASN A 95 -16.25 -8.39 11.97
C ASN A 95 -16.39 -6.91 11.54
N ARG A 96 -16.80 -6.03 12.46
CA ARG A 96 -16.90 -4.57 12.23
C ARG A 96 -15.57 -3.85 12.41
N GLU A 97 -14.63 -4.45 13.12
CA GLU A 97 -13.31 -3.85 13.38
C GLU A 97 -12.41 -3.97 12.14
N VAL A 98 -11.59 -2.94 11.96
CA VAL A 98 -10.54 -2.91 10.94
C VAL A 98 -9.40 -3.83 11.36
N ILE A 99 -8.85 -4.57 10.40
CA ILE A 99 -7.58 -5.29 10.62
C ILE A 99 -6.48 -4.58 9.84
N LEU A 100 -5.40 -4.23 10.54
CA LEU A 100 -4.22 -3.69 9.90
C LEU A 100 -3.32 -4.81 9.37
N LEU A 101 -2.95 -4.73 8.11
CA LEU A 101 -2.05 -5.68 7.43
C LEU A 101 -0.73 -4.99 7.11
N CYS A 102 0.39 -5.58 7.53
CA CYS A 102 1.72 -5.11 7.21
C CYS A 102 2.65 -6.28 6.86
N VAL A 103 3.49 -6.09 5.84
CA VAL A 103 4.58 -7.01 5.49
C VAL A 103 5.87 -6.30 5.87
N VAL A 104 6.72 -6.96 6.68
CA VAL A 104 7.93 -6.36 7.23
C VAL A 104 9.15 -7.25 7.03
N LYS A 105 10.31 -6.62 6.88
CA LYS A 105 11.62 -7.26 6.94
C LYS A 105 12.65 -6.27 7.48
N ASN A 106 13.25 -6.59 8.62
CA ASN A 106 14.31 -5.80 9.26
C ASN A 106 13.95 -4.32 9.40
N ASP A 107 12.81 -4.01 10.03
CA ASP A 107 12.33 -2.64 10.19
C ASP A 107 11.71 -2.41 11.59
N LEU A 108 12.26 -3.07 12.61
CA LEU A 108 11.69 -3.09 13.97
C LEU A 108 11.39 -1.69 14.53
N MET A 109 12.28 -0.73 14.31
CA MET A 109 12.12 0.64 14.83
C MET A 109 10.86 1.30 14.28
N LYS A 110 10.67 1.29 12.96
CA LYS A 110 9.49 1.90 12.34
C LYS A 110 8.24 1.10 12.62
N LEU A 111 8.34 -0.24 12.65
CA LEU A 111 7.23 -1.12 12.99
C LEU A 111 6.64 -0.81 14.37
N LYS A 112 7.49 -0.61 15.40
CA LYS A 112 7.04 -0.22 16.75
C LYS A 112 6.21 1.06 16.71
N LYS A 113 6.75 2.12 16.09
CA LYS A 113 6.08 3.41 15.98
C LYS A 113 4.78 3.32 15.15
N MET A 114 4.80 2.52 14.08
CA MET A 114 3.63 2.25 13.25
C MET A 114 2.53 1.58 14.07
N VAL A 115 2.84 0.52 14.81
CA VAL A 115 1.85 -0.16 15.67
C VAL A 115 1.29 0.81 16.73
N ASP A 116 2.15 1.56 17.41
CA ASP A 116 1.72 2.51 18.47
C ASP A 116 0.80 3.60 17.92
N HIS A 117 1.15 4.19 16.76
CA HIS A 117 0.31 5.17 16.07
C HIS A 117 -1.08 4.61 15.76
N HIS A 118 -1.12 3.40 15.18
CA HIS A 118 -2.37 2.81 14.73
C HIS A 118 -3.25 2.32 15.90
N ARG A 119 -2.66 1.89 17.02
CA ARG A 119 -3.39 1.69 18.28
C ARG A 119 -4.02 2.99 18.76
N GLY A 120 -3.28 4.10 18.68
CA GLY A 120 -3.75 5.44 19.07
C GLY A 120 -4.99 5.91 18.30
N ILE A 121 -5.17 5.49 17.05
CA ILE A 121 -6.35 5.85 16.22
C ILE A 121 -7.49 4.83 16.30
N GLY A 122 -7.39 3.81 17.16
CA GLY A 122 -8.44 2.82 17.38
C GLY A 122 -8.25 1.47 16.69
N VAL A 123 -7.12 1.19 16.04
CA VAL A 123 -6.88 -0.16 15.51
C VAL A 123 -6.60 -1.12 16.67
N THR A 124 -7.42 -2.17 16.78
CA THR A 124 -7.36 -3.15 17.88
C THR A 124 -6.78 -4.50 17.47
N HIS A 125 -6.58 -4.76 16.17
CA HIS A 125 -6.06 -6.04 15.68
C HIS A 125 -5.13 -5.88 14.47
N PHE A 126 -3.99 -6.56 14.53
CA PHE A 126 -2.93 -6.47 13.52
C PHE A 126 -2.59 -7.85 12.99
N ALA A 127 -2.30 -7.92 11.70
CA ALA A 127 -1.69 -9.07 11.05
C ALA A 127 -0.35 -8.63 10.46
N ILE A 128 0.73 -9.07 11.09
CA ILE A 128 2.08 -8.73 10.67
C ILE A 128 2.70 -9.98 10.05
N LEU A 129 3.08 -9.88 8.80
CA LEU A 129 3.82 -10.91 8.11
C LEU A 129 5.30 -10.54 8.07
N ASP A 130 6.08 -11.27 8.84
CA ASP A 130 7.53 -11.14 8.89
C ASP A 130 8.18 -11.99 7.78
N ASN A 131 8.97 -11.37 6.90
CA ASN A 131 9.74 -12.10 5.89
C ASN A 131 11.14 -12.39 6.41
N ILE A 132 11.22 -13.27 7.41
CA ILE A 132 12.46 -13.79 8.03
C ILE A 132 13.41 -12.67 8.46
N SER A 133 12.91 -11.77 9.32
CA SER A 133 13.75 -10.71 9.90
C SER A 133 14.82 -11.28 10.84
N THR A 134 15.89 -10.52 11.01
CA THR A 134 17.07 -10.87 11.81
C THR A 134 17.42 -9.78 12.83
N ASP A 135 16.57 -8.77 13.01
CA ASP A 135 16.78 -7.58 13.84
C ASP A 135 15.97 -7.60 15.15
N GLY A 136 15.33 -8.72 15.50
CA GLY A 136 14.43 -8.83 16.65
C GLY A 136 12.96 -8.55 16.32
N THR A 137 12.61 -8.32 15.04
CA THR A 137 11.22 -8.03 14.63
C THR A 137 10.26 -9.14 15.03
N ALA A 138 10.56 -10.40 14.69
CA ALA A 138 9.66 -11.51 14.96
C ALA A 138 9.43 -11.71 16.46
N GLU A 139 10.48 -11.59 17.27
CA GLU A 139 10.42 -11.71 18.73
C GLU A 139 9.53 -10.61 19.33
N TRP A 140 9.75 -9.36 18.93
CA TRP A 140 8.96 -8.24 19.43
C TRP A 140 7.48 -8.36 19.05
N VAL A 141 7.19 -8.76 17.81
CA VAL A 141 5.81 -8.94 17.32
C VAL A 141 5.10 -10.06 18.09
N LYS A 142 5.79 -11.18 18.33
CA LYS A 142 5.23 -12.33 19.06
C LYS A 142 4.79 -11.98 20.48
N ASP A 143 5.46 -11.02 21.11
CA ASP A 143 5.14 -10.57 22.46
C ASP A 143 3.94 -9.60 22.52
N GLN A 144 3.44 -9.12 21.38
CA GLN A 144 2.29 -8.21 21.34
C GLN A 144 0.96 -8.98 21.50
N PRO A 145 0.06 -8.54 22.40
CA PRO A 145 -1.17 -9.28 22.72
C PRO A 145 -2.26 -9.17 21.65
N ASP A 146 -2.15 -8.21 20.73
CA ASP A 146 -3.13 -7.77 19.73
C ASP A 146 -2.67 -8.07 18.28
N ILE A 147 -1.58 -8.84 18.12
CA ILE A 147 -0.98 -9.11 16.81
C ILE A 147 -0.97 -10.60 16.49
N ASP A 148 -1.48 -10.95 15.32
CA ASP A 148 -1.20 -12.23 14.68
C ASP A 148 0.13 -12.13 13.90
N LEU A 149 1.09 -12.98 14.26
CA LEU A 149 2.38 -13.08 13.58
C LEU A 149 2.32 -14.17 12.52
N PHE A 150 2.51 -13.77 11.27
CA PHE A 150 2.73 -14.67 10.14
C PHE A 150 4.19 -14.63 9.71
N THR A 151 4.67 -15.71 9.11
CA THR A 151 6.01 -15.77 8.51
C THR A 151 5.98 -16.40 7.12
N ASN A 152 6.99 -16.06 6.33
CA ASN A 152 7.34 -16.75 5.08
C ASN A 152 8.83 -16.55 4.78
N ASP A 153 9.44 -17.55 4.14
CA ASP A 153 10.85 -17.52 3.69
C ASP A 153 10.99 -17.26 2.18
N ASP A 154 9.89 -17.00 1.48
CA ASP A 154 9.88 -16.70 0.06
C ASP A 154 10.73 -15.46 -0.25
N LYS A 155 11.45 -15.50 -1.38
CA LYS A 155 12.20 -14.33 -1.85
C LYS A 155 11.25 -13.18 -2.17
N TYR A 156 11.47 -12.03 -1.55
CA TYR A 156 10.66 -10.84 -1.79
C TYR A 156 10.68 -10.38 -3.26
N THR A 157 9.49 -10.12 -3.79
CA THR A 157 9.23 -9.31 -4.99
C THR A 157 7.99 -8.45 -4.73
N THR A 158 7.83 -7.36 -5.50
CA THR A 158 6.63 -6.52 -5.38
C THR A 158 5.34 -7.30 -5.66
N ASN A 159 5.33 -8.26 -6.58
CA ASN A 159 4.14 -9.07 -6.86
C ASN A 159 3.84 -10.07 -5.73
N ARG A 160 4.88 -10.69 -5.14
CA ARG A 160 4.73 -11.60 -3.99
C ARG A 160 4.19 -10.91 -2.76
N ARG A 161 4.64 -9.68 -2.48
CA ARG A 161 4.08 -8.85 -1.41
C ARG A 161 2.57 -8.73 -1.53
N GLU A 162 2.06 -8.41 -2.72
CA GLU A 162 0.61 -8.29 -2.92
C GLU A 162 -0.10 -9.66 -2.80
N ALA A 163 0.52 -10.75 -3.25
CA ALA A 163 -0.01 -12.10 -3.05
C ALA A 163 -0.11 -12.45 -1.56
N TRP A 164 0.91 -12.11 -0.77
CA TRP A 164 0.91 -12.31 0.67
C TRP A 164 -0.18 -11.50 1.38
N ILE A 165 -0.36 -10.22 1.02
CA ILE A 165 -1.45 -9.40 1.55
C ILE A 165 -2.82 -10.01 1.21
N ASN A 166 -3.05 -10.45 -0.03
CA ASN A 166 -4.29 -11.13 -0.39
C ASN A 166 -4.48 -12.43 0.42
N ARG A 167 -3.40 -13.14 0.76
CA ARG A 167 -3.47 -14.35 1.59
C ARG A 167 -3.83 -14.05 3.04
N LEU A 168 -3.34 -12.95 3.61
CA LEU A 168 -3.82 -12.47 4.91
C LEU A 168 -5.30 -12.09 4.84
N ILE A 169 -5.73 -11.36 3.81
CA ILE A 169 -7.16 -11.04 3.60
C ILE A 169 -8.00 -12.32 3.48
N ALA A 170 -7.52 -13.33 2.77
CA ALA A 170 -8.19 -14.61 2.61
C ALA A 170 -8.31 -15.40 3.93
N TYR A 171 -7.34 -15.25 4.83
CA TYR A 171 -7.36 -15.83 6.17
C TYR A 171 -8.46 -15.19 7.04
N TYR A 172 -8.55 -13.86 7.05
CA TYR A 172 -9.53 -13.12 7.85
C TYR A 172 -10.94 -13.02 7.24
N GLY A 173 -11.03 -13.16 5.92
CA GLY A 173 -12.26 -13.22 5.14
C GLY A 173 -12.69 -11.92 4.48
N LEU A 174 -13.59 -12.02 3.52
CA LEU A 174 -14.17 -10.88 2.82
C LEU A 174 -15.32 -10.24 3.61
N ASN A 175 -15.84 -9.14 3.06
CA ASN A 175 -16.91 -8.30 3.63
C ASN A 175 -16.50 -7.59 4.93
N ARG A 176 -15.28 -7.03 4.94
CA ARG A 176 -14.76 -6.26 6.06
C ARG A 176 -13.73 -5.22 5.63
N TRP A 177 -13.42 -4.31 6.55
CA TRP A 177 -12.40 -3.27 6.37
C TRP A 177 -11.00 -3.79 6.69
N TYR A 178 -10.05 -3.41 5.83
CA TYR A 178 -8.62 -3.63 6.03
C TYR A 178 -7.87 -2.32 5.88
N LEU A 179 -6.89 -2.11 6.75
CA LEU A 179 -5.90 -1.05 6.63
C LEU A 179 -4.56 -1.66 6.20
N ILE A 180 -4.10 -1.36 4.99
CA ILE A 180 -2.87 -1.92 4.42
C ILE A 180 -1.81 -0.84 4.38
N VAL A 181 -0.74 -1.00 5.17
CA VAL A 181 0.35 -0.03 5.30
C VAL A 181 1.71 -0.73 5.27
N ASP A 182 2.72 -0.03 4.75
CA ASP A 182 4.12 -0.44 4.95
C ASP A 182 4.63 -0.01 6.35
N SER A 183 5.72 -0.62 6.84
CA SER A 183 6.24 -0.34 8.19
C SER A 183 6.69 1.11 8.38
N ASP A 184 7.01 1.80 7.29
CA ASP A 184 7.44 3.20 7.24
C ASP A 184 6.30 4.20 6.97
N GLU A 185 5.04 3.75 7.07
CA GLU A 185 3.85 4.54 6.79
C GLU A 185 2.92 4.68 8.00
N LEU A 186 2.55 5.92 8.32
CA LEU A 186 1.51 6.21 9.32
C LEU A 186 0.23 6.71 8.64
N PHE A 187 -0.86 5.97 8.79
CA PHE A 187 -2.16 6.35 8.24
C PHE A 187 -2.77 7.50 9.05
N VAL A 188 -3.08 8.59 8.37
CA VAL A 188 -3.66 9.79 8.99
C VAL A 188 -4.84 10.29 8.19
N TYR A 189 -5.81 10.86 8.88
CA TYR A 189 -7.01 11.45 8.30
C TYR A 189 -7.42 12.66 9.14
N GLN A 190 -8.16 13.57 8.53
CA GLN A 190 -8.56 14.82 9.18
C GLN A 190 -9.26 14.56 10.51
N GLN A 191 -8.90 15.32 11.55
CA GLN A 191 -9.47 15.25 12.91
C GLN A 191 -9.34 13.88 13.59
N MET A 192 -8.38 13.04 13.19
CA MET A 192 -8.13 11.74 13.84
C MET A 192 -7.77 11.84 15.34
N GLU A 193 -7.36 13.02 15.79
CA GLU A 193 -7.11 13.31 17.21
C GLU A 193 -8.40 13.33 18.04
N GLU A 194 -9.55 13.58 17.40
CA GLU A 194 -10.87 13.65 18.04
C GLU A 194 -11.75 12.46 17.65
N TYR A 195 -11.64 11.98 16.41
CA TYR A 195 -12.47 10.92 15.86
C TYR A 195 -11.63 9.67 15.58
N PRO A 196 -11.90 8.53 16.22
CA PRO A 196 -11.18 7.29 15.96
C PRO A 196 -11.60 6.67 14.62
N ILE A 197 -10.89 5.62 14.19
CA ILE A 197 -11.00 5.07 12.83
C ILE A 197 -12.40 4.52 12.53
N GLU A 198 -13.15 4.12 13.56
CA GLU A 198 -14.55 3.70 13.45
C GLU A 198 -15.44 4.84 12.92
N CYS A 199 -15.17 6.10 13.32
CA CYS A 199 -15.89 7.26 12.81
C CYS A 199 -15.59 7.48 11.33
N LEU A 200 -14.34 7.32 10.90
CA LEU A 200 -13.97 7.35 9.48
C LEU A 200 -14.67 6.24 8.69
N ILE A 201 -14.74 5.02 9.24
CA ILE A 201 -15.47 3.91 8.63
C ILE A 201 -16.96 4.23 8.52
N LYS A 202 -17.58 4.77 9.58
CA LYS A 202 -19.00 5.19 9.57
C LYS A 202 -19.25 6.26 8.50
N TYR A 203 -18.38 7.27 8.43
CA TYR A 203 -18.41 8.28 7.37
C TYR A 203 -18.36 7.64 5.99
N CYS A 204 -17.44 6.69 5.76
CA CYS A 204 -17.32 6.00 4.48
C CYS A 204 -18.58 5.20 4.13
N VAL A 205 -19.15 4.47 5.09
CA VAL A 205 -20.40 3.72 4.90
C VAL A 205 -21.55 4.65 4.51
N ASN A 206 -21.73 5.76 5.22
CA ASN A 206 -22.78 6.74 4.94
C ASN A 206 -22.64 7.37 3.54
N HIS A 207 -21.40 7.54 3.06
CA HIS A 207 -21.09 8.10 1.75
C HIS A 207 -20.90 7.05 0.64
N SER A 208 -21.17 5.78 0.91
CA SER A 208 -20.96 4.66 -0.02
C SER A 208 -19.52 4.54 -0.56
N ILE A 209 -18.54 4.94 0.26
CA ILE A 209 -17.11 4.84 -0.02
C ILE A 209 -16.62 3.49 0.46
N THR A 210 -15.97 2.73 -0.43
CA THR A 210 -15.41 1.40 -0.13
C THR A 210 -13.90 1.35 -0.25
N ARG A 211 -13.27 2.41 -0.79
CA ARG A 211 -11.82 2.53 -0.93
C ARG A 211 -11.43 3.97 -0.68
N ILE A 212 -10.65 4.21 0.35
CA ILE A 212 -10.15 5.55 0.65
C ILE A 212 -8.90 5.78 -0.16
N ARG A 213 -8.90 6.82 -1.02
CA ARG A 213 -7.68 7.25 -1.67
C ARG A 213 -6.84 8.03 -0.66
N GLY A 214 -5.59 7.62 -0.50
CA GLY A 214 -4.59 8.26 0.33
C GLY A 214 -3.49 8.92 -0.49
N LEU A 215 -2.99 10.06 -0.01
CA LEU A 215 -1.75 10.68 -0.49
C LEU A 215 -0.58 10.22 0.38
N MET A 216 0.44 9.64 -0.23
CA MET A 216 1.73 9.40 0.39
C MET A 216 2.49 10.72 0.49
N VAL A 217 2.74 11.15 1.72
CA VAL A 217 3.42 12.41 2.05
C VAL A 217 4.81 12.04 2.58
N ASP A 218 5.83 12.25 1.77
CA ASP A 218 7.21 11.99 2.19
C ASP A 218 7.60 13.00 3.29
N MET A 219 7.93 12.47 4.47
CA MET A 219 8.29 13.24 5.66
C MET A 219 9.80 13.41 5.75
N TYR A 220 10.26 14.60 6.13
CA TYR A 220 11.67 14.93 6.23
C TYR A 220 11.96 15.92 7.37
N ALA A 221 13.24 16.09 7.69
CA ALA A 221 13.73 16.94 8.77
C ALA A 221 14.59 18.09 8.24
N GLU A 222 15.00 18.98 9.13
CA GLU A 222 16.09 19.92 8.86
C GLU A 222 17.44 19.19 8.71
N ASP A 223 18.37 19.82 8.01
CA ASP A 223 19.69 19.27 7.66
C ASP A 223 20.46 18.68 8.86
N ALA A 224 20.33 19.30 10.04
CA ALA A 224 21.01 18.87 11.26
C ALA A 224 20.62 17.45 11.72
N PHE A 225 19.42 16.98 11.39
CA PHE A 225 18.97 15.61 11.70
C PHE A 225 19.78 14.58 10.91
N TYR A 226 20.04 14.84 9.63
CA TYR A 226 20.75 13.90 8.74
C TYR A 226 22.24 13.78 9.03
N LEU A 227 22.79 14.71 9.82
CA LEU A 227 24.17 14.64 10.33
C LEU A 227 24.29 13.79 11.60
N GLN A 228 23.15 13.44 12.22
CA GLN A 228 23.10 12.60 13.41
C GLN A 228 22.91 11.14 13.00
N ASN A 229 23.58 10.22 13.70
CA ASN A 229 23.40 8.78 13.51
C ASN A 229 22.42 8.21 14.54
N ASN A 230 21.31 8.90 14.80
CA ASN A 230 20.27 8.44 15.70
C ASN A 230 18.88 8.80 15.17
N ASP A 231 18.10 7.77 14.88
CA ASP A 231 16.77 7.89 14.30
C ASP A 231 15.65 7.62 15.30
N GLU A 232 15.93 7.34 16.59
CA GLU A 232 14.91 6.94 17.57
C GLU A 232 13.72 7.93 17.67
N ASP A 233 14.03 9.21 17.52
CA ASP A 233 13.08 10.33 17.63
C ASP A 233 12.60 10.85 16.27
N TYR A 234 12.74 10.07 15.18
CA TYR A 234 12.43 10.51 13.82
C TYR A 234 11.02 11.09 13.66
N LEU A 235 10.02 10.60 14.40
CA LEU A 235 8.66 11.16 14.34
C LEU A 235 8.55 12.60 14.85
N THR A 236 9.45 13.02 15.74
CA THR A 236 9.47 14.38 16.28
C THR A 236 10.38 15.32 15.49
N GLN A 237 11.30 14.76 14.71
CA GLN A 237 12.29 15.52 13.93
C GLN A 237 11.89 15.63 12.45
N CYS A 238 11.41 14.54 11.85
CA CYS A 238 10.95 14.47 10.47
C CYS A 238 9.51 14.98 10.34
N ILE A 239 9.26 16.21 10.78
CA ILE A 239 7.92 16.82 10.81
C ILE A 239 7.65 17.72 9.61
N TYR A 240 8.59 17.83 8.66
CA TYR A 240 8.42 18.66 7.48
C TYR A 240 7.90 17.87 6.29
N PHE A 241 7.09 18.52 5.45
CA PHE A 241 6.57 17.95 4.21
C PHE A 241 6.38 19.04 3.14
N ASP A 242 6.20 18.60 1.89
CA ASP A 242 5.93 19.51 0.77
C ASP A 242 4.45 19.91 0.67
N LEU A 243 4.18 21.21 0.52
CA LEU A 243 2.82 21.72 0.35
C LEU A 243 2.30 21.59 -1.09
N ASN A 244 3.14 21.91 -2.07
CA ASN A 244 2.70 22.23 -3.44
C ASN A 244 3.56 21.64 -4.56
N SER A 245 4.50 20.74 -4.25
CA SER A 245 5.35 20.07 -5.25
C SER A 245 4.69 18.86 -5.93
N TYR A 246 3.41 18.62 -5.67
CA TYR A 246 2.67 17.47 -6.21
C TYR A 246 1.93 17.81 -7.50
N LYS A 247 1.77 16.80 -8.36
CA LYS A 247 1.11 16.92 -9.67
C LYS A 247 0.01 15.88 -9.81
N LYS A 248 -1.14 16.29 -10.36
CA LYS A 248 -2.20 15.35 -10.75
C LYS A 248 -1.89 14.77 -12.12
N GLU A 249 -1.94 13.45 -12.23
CA GLU A 249 -1.84 12.72 -13.48
C GLU A 249 -3.06 11.80 -13.67
N GLU A 250 -3.76 11.95 -14.78
CA GLU A 250 -4.85 11.03 -15.10
C GLU A 250 -4.34 9.77 -15.81
N ARG A 251 -4.84 8.61 -15.37
CA ARG A 251 -4.69 7.32 -16.06
C ARG A 251 -6.06 6.69 -16.27
N ASP A 252 -6.14 5.65 -17.10
CA ASP A 252 -7.40 5.02 -17.50
C ASP A 252 -8.25 4.52 -16.31
N TYR A 253 -7.62 4.11 -15.21
CA TYR A 253 -8.31 3.46 -14.10
C TYR A 253 -7.95 4.01 -12.72
N ILE A 254 -7.18 5.10 -12.66
CA ILE A 254 -6.76 5.74 -11.41
C ILE A 254 -6.49 7.22 -11.68
N GLU A 255 -6.83 8.05 -10.69
CA GLU A 255 -6.33 9.42 -10.60
C GLU A 255 -5.07 9.39 -9.73
N LEU A 256 -3.92 9.66 -10.34
CA LEU A 256 -2.63 9.62 -9.67
C LEU A 256 -2.23 11.01 -9.20
N ILE A 257 -1.54 11.02 -8.07
CA ILE A 257 -0.71 12.12 -7.61
C ILE A 257 0.73 11.64 -7.71
N THR A 258 1.60 12.48 -8.25
CA THR A 258 3.04 12.24 -8.36
C THR A 258 3.80 13.49 -7.94
N GLY A 259 5.14 13.48 -8.01
CA GLY A 259 5.98 14.61 -7.63
C GLY A 259 6.55 14.47 -6.23
N GLY A 260 6.43 15.52 -5.41
CA GLY A 260 6.90 15.50 -4.02
C GLY A 260 8.43 15.66 -3.89
N PRO A 261 8.96 15.47 -2.66
CA PRO A 261 10.39 15.50 -2.40
C PRO A 261 11.20 14.56 -3.30
N ARG A 262 10.60 13.42 -3.67
CA ARG A 262 11.26 12.44 -4.55
C ARG A 262 11.53 12.95 -5.96
N GLU A 263 10.66 13.79 -6.52
CA GLU A 263 10.91 14.43 -7.81
C GLU A 263 11.96 15.53 -7.67
N ARG A 264 11.86 16.38 -6.64
CA ARG A 264 12.80 17.48 -6.42
C ARG A 264 14.23 17.00 -6.18
N MET A 265 14.40 16.01 -5.30
CA MET A 265 15.72 15.59 -4.81
C MET A 265 16.37 14.52 -5.68
N PHE A 266 15.58 13.59 -6.21
CA PHE A 266 16.12 12.41 -6.89
C PHE A 266 15.77 12.36 -8.37
N ASN A 267 15.03 13.35 -8.90
CA ASN A 267 14.52 13.31 -10.27
C ASN A 267 13.76 12.00 -10.55
N GLN A 268 12.98 11.54 -9.56
CA GLN A 268 12.10 10.36 -9.66
C GLN A 268 10.65 10.82 -9.60
N ASN A 269 9.78 10.23 -10.43
CA ASN A 269 8.34 10.56 -10.43
C ASN A 269 7.51 9.37 -9.92
N PRO A 270 7.61 9.02 -8.62
CA PRO A 270 6.90 7.87 -8.07
C PRO A 270 5.40 8.15 -7.99
N TRP A 271 4.61 7.08 -7.89
CA TRP A 271 3.19 7.21 -7.60
C TRP A 271 3.02 7.49 -6.11
N LEU A 272 2.38 8.60 -5.78
CA LEU A 272 2.08 9.00 -4.40
C LEU A 272 0.64 8.66 -4.00
N THR A 273 -0.15 8.08 -4.91
CA THR A 273 -1.50 7.62 -4.59
C THR A 273 -1.49 6.18 -4.08
N LYS A 274 -2.12 5.93 -2.93
CA LYS A 274 -2.40 4.60 -2.38
C LYS A 274 -3.89 4.47 -2.00
N TYR A 275 -4.31 3.25 -1.67
CA TYR A 275 -5.65 2.98 -1.10
C TYR A 275 -5.52 2.19 0.21
N PRO A 276 -5.05 2.84 1.29
CA PRO A 276 -4.69 2.14 2.52
C PRO A 276 -5.90 1.55 3.25
N LEU A 277 -7.03 2.26 3.34
CA LEU A 277 -8.24 1.76 4.00
C LEU A 277 -9.29 1.33 2.97
N CYS A 278 -9.57 0.04 2.91
CA CYS A 278 -10.49 -0.55 1.92
C CYS A 278 -11.46 -1.55 2.56
N TYR A 279 -12.73 -1.48 2.16
CA TYR A 279 -13.69 -2.56 2.37
C TYR A 279 -13.51 -3.61 1.28
N PHE A 280 -13.02 -4.79 1.65
CA PHE A 280 -12.82 -5.90 0.73
C PHE A 280 -14.11 -6.69 0.56
N SER A 281 -14.58 -6.80 -0.67
CA SER A 281 -15.74 -7.60 -1.05
C SER A 281 -15.38 -8.66 -2.08
N LYS A 282 -16.32 -9.56 -2.36
CA LYS A 282 -16.13 -10.61 -3.37
C LYS A 282 -15.68 -10.05 -4.73
N GLY A 283 -14.52 -10.51 -5.19
CA GLY A 283 -13.94 -10.09 -6.46
C GLY A 283 -12.93 -8.95 -6.35
N ASP A 284 -12.77 -8.34 -5.18
CA ASP A 284 -11.68 -7.39 -4.93
C ASP A 284 -10.36 -8.16 -4.77
N ILE A 285 -9.28 -7.64 -5.37
CA ILE A 285 -7.92 -8.17 -5.26
C ILE A 285 -6.97 -7.00 -5.03
N GLN A 286 -6.10 -7.13 -4.04
CA GLN A 286 -4.98 -6.23 -3.83
C GLN A 286 -3.98 -6.48 -4.98
N SER A 287 -3.92 -5.57 -5.95
CA SER A 287 -3.21 -5.78 -7.22
C SER A 287 -1.81 -5.16 -7.18
N ARG A 288 -1.74 -3.93 -6.70
CA ARG A 288 -0.50 -3.19 -6.41
C ARG A 288 -0.70 -2.40 -5.13
N SER A 289 0.39 -2.02 -4.48
CA SER A 289 0.35 -1.13 -3.31
C SER A 289 -0.37 0.20 -3.59
N HIS A 290 -0.48 0.60 -4.87
CA HIS A 290 -1.13 1.84 -5.32
C HIS A 290 -2.60 1.69 -5.77
N PHE A 291 -3.09 0.49 -6.08
CA PHE A 291 -4.45 0.30 -6.59
C PHE A 291 -4.95 -1.15 -6.52
N LEU A 292 -6.27 -1.30 -6.51
CA LEU A 292 -6.94 -2.59 -6.36
C LEU A 292 -7.74 -2.95 -7.61
N PHE A 293 -7.90 -4.25 -7.85
CA PHE A 293 -8.90 -4.77 -8.79
C PHE A 293 -10.27 -4.89 -8.08
N PRO A 294 -11.42 -4.69 -8.77
CA PRO A 294 -11.57 -4.21 -10.13
C PRO A 294 -11.14 -2.75 -10.28
N PHE A 295 -10.44 -2.45 -11.38
CA PHE A 295 -9.71 -1.18 -11.50
C PHE A 295 -10.61 0.05 -11.63
N ASN A 296 -11.84 -0.13 -12.13
CA ASN A 296 -12.83 0.94 -12.26
C ASN A 296 -13.27 1.52 -10.90
N LYS A 297 -13.16 0.76 -9.81
CA LYS A 297 -13.48 1.23 -8.45
C LYS A 297 -12.44 2.22 -7.89
N ASN A 298 -11.28 2.41 -8.53
CA ASN A 298 -10.27 3.39 -8.09
C ASN A 298 -10.46 4.78 -8.75
N LYS A 299 -11.47 4.94 -9.62
CA LYS A 299 -11.79 6.22 -10.27
C LYS A 299 -12.75 7.02 -9.39
N ASN A 300 -12.65 8.35 -9.49
CA ASN A 300 -13.53 9.30 -8.80
C ASN A 300 -13.57 9.12 -7.28
N SER A 301 -12.50 8.56 -6.71
CA SER A 301 -12.30 8.47 -5.26
C SER A 301 -11.78 9.82 -4.76
N GLU A 302 -12.36 10.34 -3.69
CA GLU A 302 -11.82 11.54 -3.03
C GLU A 302 -10.56 11.17 -2.22
N CYS A 303 -9.59 12.08 -2.14
CA CYS A 303 -8.41 11.89 -1.31
C CYS A 303 -8.73 12.30 0.13
N LEU A 304 -9.13 11.34 0.96
CA LEU A 304 -9.65 11.59 2.31
C LEU A 304 -8.63 11.29 3.42
N ALA A 305 -7.48 10.74 3.05
CA ALA A 305 -6.44 10.35 3.98
C ALA A 305 -5.05 10.61 3.40
N ALA A 306 -4.04 10.47 4.26
CA ALA A 306 -2.66 10.45 3.86
C ALA A 306 -1.90 9.32 4.57
N LEU A 307 -0.72 9.02 4.04
CA LEU A 307 0.28 8.15 4.64
C LEU A 307 1.52 9.01 4.87
N LEU A 308 1.80 9.35 6.13
CA LEU A 308 3.08 9.97 6.47
C LEU A 308 4.17 8.92 6.25
N HIS A 309 5.07 9.17 5.30
CA HIS A 309 6.00 8.18 4.79
C HIS A 309 7.44 8.57 5.11
N TYR A 310 8.07 7.79 5.98
CA TYR A 310 9.38 8.06 6.55
C TYR A 310 10.47 7.26 5.83
N LYS A 311 10.74 7.69 4.59
CA LYS A 311 11.63 6.96 3.67
C LYS A 311 13.11 7.31 3.82
N PHE A 312 13.45 8.49 4.29
CA PHE A 312 14.81 9.01 4.14
C PHE A 312 15.57 9.10 5.46
N LEU A 313 15.39 8.12 6.36
CA LEU A 313 16.12 8.14 7.61
C LEU A 313 17.60 7.75 7.38
N PRO A 314 18.57 8.33 8.11
CA PRO A 314 19.97 7.92 8.06
C PRO A 314 20.20 6.39 8.11
N SER A 315 19.47 5.68 8.96
CA SER A 315 19.54 4.21 9.10
C SER A 315 19.02 3.41 7.90
N ASP A 316 18.31 4.02 6.95
CA ASP A 316 17.82 3.33 5.74
C ASP A 316 18.91 3.12 4.68
N LEU A 317 20.04 3.83 4.75
CA LEU A 317 21.08 3.78 3.74
C LEU A 317 21.63 2.36 3.48
N PRO A 318 22.01 1.57 4.50
CA PRO A 318 22.44 0.18 4.29
C PRO A 318 21.35 -0.69 3.63
N LYS A 319 20.09 -0.52 4.02
CA LYS A 319 18.93 -1.21 3.42
C LYS A 319 18.83 -0.88 1.93
N TYR A 320 19.05 0.37 1.53
CA TYR A 320 18.96 0.79 0.13
C TYR A 320 20.08 0.24 -0.75
N LYS A 321 21.29 0.08 -0.19
CA LYS A 321 22.41 -0.62 -0.85
C LYS A 321 22.02 -2.06 -1.17
N MET A 322 21.55 -2.80 -0.17
CA MET A 322 21.11 -4.18 -0.35
C MET A 322 19.96 -4.31 -1.36
N ILE A 323 18.98 -3.41 -1.34
CA ILE A 323 17.86 -3.40 -2.28
C ILE A 323 18.33 -3.14 -3.72
N SER A 324 19.29 -2.23 -3.89
CA SER A 324 19.83 -1.85 -5.19
C SER A 324 20.65 -2.99 -5.82
N GLU A 325 21.45 -3.69 -5.00
CA GLU A 325 22.22 -4.87 -5.42
C GLU A 325 21.31 -6.04 -5.81
N ASN A 326 20.29 -6.33 -5.00
CA ASN A 326 19.38 -7.46 -5.24
C ASN A 326 18.40 -7.23 -6.41
N SER A 327 18.16 -5.97 -6.81
CA SER A 327 17.28 -5.58 -7.92
C SER A 327 15.86 -6.21 -7.86
N ASN A 328 15.35 -6.44 -6.65
CA ASN A 328 14.10 -7.17 -6.39
C ASN A 328 12.88 -6.26 -6.12
N TYR A 329 13.06 -4.95 -6.13
CA TYR A 329 11.97 -3.97 -6.06
C TYR A 329 11.54 -3.51 -7.46
N TYR A 330 10.52 -2.64 -7.50
CA TYR A 330 9.92 -2.16 -8.75
C TYR A 330 10.98 -1.69 -9.76
N ASN A 331 10.79 -2.10 -11.02
CA ASN A 331 11.64 -1.76 -12.16
C ASN A 331 13.16 -2.00 -11.91
N GLY A 332 13.52 -3.09 -11.21
CA GLY A 332 14.91 -3.45 -10.95
C GLY A 332 15.59 -2.54 -9.93
N SER A 333 14.82 -2.04 -8.95
CA SER A 333 15.27 -1.12 -7.89
C SER A 333 15.84 0.21 -8.42
N ILE A 334 15.36 0.70 -9.56
CA ILE A 334 15.89 1.93 -10.20
C ILE A 334 15.78 3.16 -9.29
N GLU A 335 14.69 3.27 -8.52
CA GLU A 335 14.48 4.37 -7.58
C GLU A 335 15.55 4.34 -6.48
N TYR A 336 15.78 3.18 -5.86
CA TYR A 336 16.79 3.01 -4.81
C TYR A 336 18.21 3.29 -5.29
N LYS A 337 18.54 2.88 -6.52
CA LYS A 337 19.83 3.20 -7.15
C LYS A 337 20.02 4.71 -7.28
N LYS A 338 18.96 5.43 -7.66
CA LYS A 338 19.00 6.89 -7.76
C LYS A 338 19.08 7.57 -6.41
N TYR A 339 18.41 7.03 -5.38
CA TYR A 339 18.54 7.53 -4.02
C TYR A 339 19.99 7.45 -3.56
N LEU A 340 20.63 6.28 -3.66
CA LEU A 340 22.03 6.10 -3.30
C LEU A 340 22.96 7.05 -4.04
N GLU A 341 22.79 7.21 -5.35
CA GLU A 341 23.60 8.12 -6.16
C GLU A 341 23.59 9.55 -5.58
N VAL A 342 22.43 10.05 -5.18
CA VAL A 342 22.30 11.41 -4.63
C VAL A 342 22.75 11.47 -3.18
N MET A 343 22.35 10.50 -2.34
CA MET A 343 22.62 10.50 -0.90
C MET A 343 24.10 10.27 -0.56
N GLU A 344 24.87 9.58 -1.42
CA GLU A 344 26.31 9.35 -1.19
C GLU A 344 27.19 10.53 -1.62
N HIS A 345 26.71 11.39 -2.52
CA HIS A 345 27.52 12.45 -3.14
C HIS A 345 27.14 13.87 -2.73
N ASN A 346 26.02 14.06 -2.03
CA ASN A 346 25.52 15.38 -1.66
C ASN A 346 25.13 15.44 -0.19
N ILE A 347 25.33 16.61 0.42
CA ILE A 347 24.64 16.96 1.67
C ILE A 347 23.17 17.18 1.29
N LEU A 348 22.28 16.29 1.74
CA LEU A 348 20.86 16.36 1.42
C LEU A 348 20.22 17.46 2.28
N SER A 349 19.73 18.51 1.63
CA SER A 349 18.73 19.38 2.23
C SER A 349 17.39 19.11 1.56
N PHE A 350 16.47 18.48 2.29
CA PHE A 350 15.11 18.27 1.81
C PHE A 350 14.25 19.53 1.89
N MET A 351 14.66 20.48 2.74
CA MET A 351 13.96 21.76 2.93
C MET A 351 13.82 22.51 1.61
N TYR A 352 12.65 23.14 1.41
CA TYR A 352 12.41 24.05 0.30
C TYR A 352 11.45 25.16 0.73
N GLU A 353 11.22 26.14 -0.15
CA GLU A 353 10.52 27.39 0.17
C GLU A 353 9.09 27.19 0.72
N ASP A 354 8.37 26.15 0.26
CA ASP A 354 7.01 25.86 0.72
C ASP A 354 6.94 24.62 1.64
N SER A 355 8.07 24.24 2.28
CA SER A 355 8.05 23.23 3.34
C SER A 355 7.11 23.64 4.48
N GLN A 356 6.26 22.72 4.91
CA GLN A 356 5.31 22.94 6.00
C GLN A 356 5.60 21.99 7.16
N ILE A 357 5.27 22.45 8.38
CA ILE A 357 5.38 21.64 9.59
C ILE A 357 4.07 20.88 9.80
N TYR A 358 4.15 19.57 9.92
CA TYR A 358 3.08 18.70 10.38
C TYR A 358 2.97 18.80 11.91
N ARG A 359 1.91 19.46 12.39
CA ARG A 359 1.60 19.56 13.83
C ARG A 359 0.54 18.56 14.26
N ASP A 360 -0.40 18.32 13.36
CA ASP A 360 -1.61 17.52 13.55
C ASP A 360 -2.17 17.12 12.17
N SER A 361 -3.21 16.31 12.16
CA SER A 361 -3.90 15.89 10.94
C SER A 361 -4.44 17.05 10.09
N ASN A 362 -4.79 18.18 10.71
CA ASN A 362 -5.30 19.37 10.02
C ASN A 362 -4.21 20.05 9.17
N SER A 363 -2.94 19.88 9.53
CA SER A 363 -1.80 20.41 8.77
C SER A 363 -1.82 19.96 7.30
N LEU A 364 -2.34 18.75 7.02
CA LEU A 364 -2.43 18.18 5.67
C LEU A 364 -3.58 18.73 4.83
N CYS A 365 -4.57 19.39 5.45
CA CYS A 365 -5.69 20.00 4.73
C CYS A 365 -5.25 21.16 3.83
N ASN A 366 -4.03 21.65 4.02
CA ASN A 366 -3.44 22.69 3.17
C ASN A 366 -2.94 22.13 1.82
N ILE A 367 -2.72 20.81 1.71
CA ILE A 367 -2.33 20.18 0.46
C ILE A 367 -3.52 20.24 -0.52
N PRO A 368 -3.37 20.82 -1.73
CA PRO A 368 -4.50 21.06 -2.64
C PRO A 368 -5.33 19.83 -3.05
N PHE A 369 -4.76 18.64 -2.92
CA PHE A 369 -5.39 17.38 -3.33
C PHE A 369 -6.23 16.73 -2.22
N MET A 370 -6.05 17.16 -0.97
CA MET A 370 -6.75 16.61 0.19
C MET A 370 -8.16 17.18 0.28
N LYS A 371 -9.14 16.29 0.40
CA LYS A 371 -10.54 16.66 0.58
C LYS A 371 -10.82 16.81 2.07
N LYS A 372 -11.49 17.91 2.43
CA LYS A 372 -12.00 18.11 3.79
C LYS A 372 -13.20 17.21 4.04
N MET A 373 -13.21 16.56 5.19
CA MET A 373 -14.31 15.79 5.74
C MET A 373 -15.03 16.61 6.80
N ASP A 374 -16.32 16.32 6.95
CA ASP A 374 -17.16 16.82 8.03
C ASP A 374 -17.75 15.62 8.76
N PHE A 375 -17.32 15.42 10.00
CA PHE A 375 -17.81 14.31 10.84
C PHE A 375 -19.14 14.66 11.54
N SER A 376 -19.60 15.92 11.47
CA SER A 376 -20.83 16.35 12.16
C SER A 376 -22.12 15.76 11.58
N ASP A 377 -22.10 15.33 10.32
CA ASP A 377 -23.21 14.62 9.66
C ASP A 377 -23.40 13.17 10.17
N GLY A 378 -22.58 12.72 11.12
CA GLY A 378 -22.49 11.35 11.59
C GLY A 378 -22.82 11.11 13.06
N GLU A 379 -23.23 12.12 13.84
CA GLU A 379 -23.69 11.93 15.23
C GLU A 379 -25.13 11.41 15.31
#